data_AF-A0A0T6AYW8-F1
#
_entry.id   AF-A0A0T6AYW8-F1
#
_cell.length_a   1.000
_cell.length_b   1.000
_cell.length_c   1.000
_cell.angle_alpha   90.00
_cell.angle_beta   90.00
_cell.angle_gamma   90.00
#
_symmetry.space_group_name_H-M   'P 1'
#
loop_
_entity.id
_entity.type
_entity.pdbx_description
1 polymer ?
#
loop_
_entity_poly.entity_id
_entity_poly.type
_entity_poly.pdbx_seq_one_letter_code
_entity_poly.pdbx_strand_id
1 'polypeptide(L)'
;MRNCVWLPVFFIMSPVKIFVVYGTFVSNLDSSCFQCLCVAASNCDLEAGCDLGFCGPYKISRSYFIDAVKGTPLEGNADFERCTNDLKCAQSLVTNYMIRYAQDCNGDGVTDCLDFGMISYNGGPDCRHSLNKTNYSLLYGNRLVGCTGHASF
;
A
#
# COMPACT_ATOMS: atom_id res chain seq x y z
N MET A 1 -20.37 53.16 47.99
CA MET A 1 -18.96 52.68 48.02
C MET A 1 -18.98 51.19 47.69
N ARG A 2 -18.76 50.81 46.43
CA ARG A 2 -18.61 49.41 46.01
C ARG A 2 -17.34 49.34 45.17
N ASN A 3 -16.29 48.79 45.76
CA ASN A 3 -14.98 48.62 45.13
C ASN A 3 -15.03 47.38 44.24
N CYS A 4 -15.06 47.56 42.92
CA CYS A 4 -14.84 46.47 41.97
C CYS A 4 -13.34 46.26 41.81
N VAL A 5 -12.80 45.18 42.38
CA VAL A 5 -11.43 44.74 42.16
C VAL A 5 -11.38 43.96 40.85
N TRP A 6 -10.68 44.51 39.85
CA TRP A 6 -10.36 43.82 38.61
C TRP A 6 -9.24 42.80 38.87
N LEU A 7 -9.58 41.51 38.93
CA LEU A 7 -8.58 40.45 38.89
C LEU A 7 -8.22 40.17 37.42
N PRO A 8 -6.95 40.25 37.01
CA PRO A 8 -6.54 39.92 35.65
C PRO A 8 -6.64 38.40 35.47
N VAL A 9 -7.59 37.95 34.65
CA VAL A 9 -7.67 36.56 34.21
C VAL A 9 -6.54 36.35 33.20
N PHE A 10 -5.41 35.83 33.65
CA PHE A 10 -4.32 35.39 32.78
C PHE A 10 -4.79 34.18 31.96
N PHE A 11 -5.17 34.42 30.71
CA PHE A 11 -5.38 33.36 29.72
C PHE A 11 -4.02 32.73 29.41
N ILE A 12 -3.72 31.61 30.07
CA ILE A 12 -2.62 30.72 29.72
C ILE A 12 -2.87 30.17 28.32
N MET A 13 -2.26 30.78 27.31
CA MET A 13 -2.19 30.23 25.95
C MET A 13 -1.36 28.95 26.00
N SER A 14 -2.03 27.80 26.03
CA SER A 14 -1.35 26.50 25.91
C SER A 14 -0.70 26.40 24.53
N PRO A 15 0.57 25.96 24.40
CA PRO A 15 1.23 25.88 23.11
C PRO A 15 0.52 24.85 22.22
N VAL A 16 0.02 25.30 21.08
CA VAL A 16 -0.54 24.44 20.03
C VAL A 16 0.60 23.57 19.50
N LYS A 17 0.55 22.26 19.77
CA LYS A 17 1.48 21.29 19.21
C LYS A 17 1.15 21.07 17.73
N ILE A 18 1.87 21.73 16.84
CA ILE A 18 1.80 21.48 15.40
C ILE A 18 2.49 20.15 15.11
N PHE A 19 1.73 19.10 14.79
CA PHE A 19 2.27 17.87 14.24
C PHE A 19 2.51 18.07 12.74
N VAL A 20 3.78 18.14 12.34
CA VAL A 20 4.15 18.11 10.92
C VAL A 20 3.99 16.66 10.44
N VAL A 21 3.00 16.41 9.58
CA VAL A 21 2.84 15.12 8.90
C VAL A 21 3.78 15.11 7.70
N TYR A 22 4.92 14.44 7.81
CA TYR A 22 5.77 14.15 6.65
C TYR A 22 5.13 13.00 5.86
N GLY A 23 4.68 13.27 4.63
CA GLY A 23 4.23 12.21 3.72
C GLY A 23 5.43 11.36 3.29
N THR A 24 5.37 10.06 3.55
CA THR A 24 6.35 9.09 3.03
C THR A 24 6.02 8.78 1.58
N PHE A 25 6.96 9.00 0.68
CA PHE A 25 6.83 8.75 -0.75
C PHE A 25 7.75 7.60 -1.16
N VAL A 26 7.20 6.63 -1.91
CA VAL A 26 7.97 5.53 -2.50
C VAL A 26 8.29 5.91 -3.94
N SER A 27 9.52 6.41 -4.17
CA SER A 27 9.89 7.03 -5.46
C SER A 27 9.77 6.12 -6.68
N ASN A 28 9.90 4.82 -6.47
CA ASN A 28 9.94 3.84 -7.56
C ASN A 28 8.56 3.21 -7.82
N LEU A 29 7.51 3.65 -7.10
CA LEU A 29 6.13 3.19 -7.25
C LEU A 29 5.33 4.25 -8.03
N ASP A 30 5.54 4.28 -9.34
CA ASP A 30 4.88 5.22 -10.25
C ASP A 30 3.61 4.63 -10.91
N SER A 31 2.97 5.41 -11.79
CA SER A 31 1.77 4.97 -12.52
C SER A 31 2.02 3.74 -13.41
N SER A 32 3.21 3.61 -13.99
CA SER A 32 3.56 2.45 -14.82
C SER A 32 3.63 1.20 -13.95
N CYS A 33 4.25 1.33 -12.77
CA CYS A 33 4.31 0.24 -11.82
C CYS A 33 2.92 -0.16 -11.30
N PHE A 34 2.07 0.80 -10.93
CA PHE A 34 0.69 0.50 -10.53
C PHE A 34 -0.09 -0.27 -11.61
N GLN A 35 0.09 0.09 -12.89
CA GLN A 35 -0.53 -0.62 -14.00
C GLN A 35 0.02 -2.05 -14.10
N CYS A 36 1.35 -2.22 -13.98
CA CYS A 36 2.01 -3.52 -14.06
C CYS A 36 1.56 -4.46 -12.94
N LEU A 37 1.51 -3.98 -11.69
CA LEU A 37 1.00 -4.75 -10.54
C LEU A 37 -0.46 -5.17 -10.72
N CYS A 38 -1.30 -4.28 -11.26
CA CYS A 38 -2.71 -4.53 -11.57
C CYS A 38 -2.86 -5.64 -12.63
N VAL A 39 -2.10 -5.53 -13.73
CA VAL A 39 -2.09 -6.54 -14.80
C VAL A 39 -1.57 -7.89 -14.29
N ALA A 40 -0.49 -7.90 -13.52
CA ALA A 40 0.05 -9.12 -12.94
C ALA A 40 -0.99 -9.84 -12.07
N ALA A 41 -1.68 -9.11 -11.20
CA ALA A 41 -2.64 -9.66 -10.23
C ALA A 41 -3.93 -10.20 -10.88
N SER A 42 -4.59 -9.43 -11.74
CA SER A 42 -5.92 -9.81 -12.27
C SER A 42 -6.11 -9.57 -13.76
N ASN A 43 -5.04 -9.27 -14.51
CA ASN A 43 -5.13 -8.61 -15.82
C ASN A 43 -5.82 -7.24 -15.74
N CYS A 44 -5.68 -6.59 -14.58
CA CYS A 44 -6.31 -5.32 -14.23
C CYS A 44 -7.83 -5.31 -14.41
N ASP A 45 -8.47 -6.44 -14.08
CA ASP A 45 -9.91 -6.57 -14.02
C ASP A 45 -10.48 -5.75 -12.86
N LEU A 46 -11.14 -4.64 -13.19
CA LEU A 46 -11.77 -3.73 -12.22
C LEU A 46 -13.09 -4.29 -11.67
N GLU A 47 -13.62 -5.35 -12.26
CA GLU A 47 -14.85 -6.03 -11.83
C GLU A 47 -14.55 -7.36 -11.12
N ALA A 48 -13.28 -7.64 -10.83
CA ALA A 48 -12.81 -8.91 -10.25
C ALA A 48 -13.48 -9.31 -8.93
N GLY A 49 -14.10 -8.36 -8.21
CA GLY A 49 -14.79 -8.59 -6.95
C GLY A 49 -13.88 -9.21 -5.90
N CYS A 50 -14.46 -10.05 -5.04
CA CYS A 50 -13.72 -10.84 -4.06
C CYS A 50 -13.84 -12.32 -4.36
N ASP A 51 -12.72 -13.01 -4.49
CA ASP A 51 -12.67 -14.45 -4.69
C ASP A 51 -11.53 -15.08 -3.88
N LEU A 52 -11.81 -16.23 -3.25
CA LEU A 52 -10.86 -16.97 -2.41
C LEU A 52 -10.12 -16.13 -1.34
N GLY A 53 -10.75 -15.06 -0.84
CA GLY A 53 -10.18 -14.17 0.17
C GLY A 53 -9.27 -13.06 -0.37
N PHE A 54 -9.22 -12.86 -1.68
CA PHE A 54 -8.51 -11.78 -2.36
C PHE A 54 -9.50 -10.90 -3.12
N CYS A 55 -9.35 -9.58 -3.00
CA CYS A 55 -10.31 -8.63 -3.53
C CYS A 55 -9.70 -7.62 -4.50
N GLY A 56 -10.51 -7.21 -5.47
CA GLY A 56 -10.24 -6.13 -6.40
C GLY A 56 -9.16 -6.41 -7.44
N PRO A 57 -8.81 -5.38 -8.23
CA PRO A 57 -7.87 -5.51 -9.33
C PRO A 57 -6.43 -5.85 -8.89
N TYR A 58 -6.07 -5.52 -7.66
CA TYR A 58 -4.75 -5.86 -7.09
C TYR A 58 -4.73 -7.20 -6.34
N LYS A 59 -5.86 -7.93 -6.30
CA LYS A 59 -6.02 -9.18 -5.52
C LYS A 59 -5.45 -9.04 -4.10
N ILE A 60 -5.89 -8.00 -3.39
CA ILE A 60 -5.42 -7.69 -2.02
C ILE A 60 -6.08 -8.68 -1.04
N SER A 61 -5.25 -9.34 -0.24
CA SER A 61 -5.73 -10.22 0.85
C SER A 61 -6.12 -9.43 2.09
N ARG A 62 -6.84 -10.07 3.01
CA ARG A 62 -7.24 -9.42 4.26
C ARG A 62 -6.06 -9.05 5.17
N SER A 63 -5.01 -9.87 5.21
CA SER A 63 -3.79 -9.56 5.98
C SER A 63 -3.02 -8.39 5.37
N TYR A 64 -2.93 -8.34 4.04
CA TYR A 64 -2.36 -7.20 3.31
C TYR A 64 -3.10 -5.91 3.67
N PHE A 65 -4.43 -5.94 3.62
CA PHE A 65 -5.27 -4.79 3.97
C PHE A 65 -5.02 -4.30 5.40
N ILE A 66 -5.03 -5.20 6.39
CA ILE A 66 -4.79 -4.86 7.80
C ILE A 66 -3.45 -4.13 7.98
N ASP A 67 -2.41 -4.62 7.31
CA ASP A 67 -1.10 -3.99 7.37
C ASP A 67 -1.07 -2.63 6.67
N ALA A 68 -1.70 -2.54 5.49
CA ALA A 68 -1.75 -1.34 4.68
C ALA A 68 -2.55 -0.20 5.33
N VAL A 69 -3.57 -0.48 6.14
CA VAL A 69 -4.35 0.56 6.81
C VAL A 69 -3.71 1.02 8.12
N LYS A 70 -2.96 0.17 8.81
CA LYS A 70 -2.41 0.44 10.14
C LYS A 70 -1.50 1.67 10.17
N GLY A 71 -1.86 2.66 10.98
CA GLY A 71 -1.16 3.93 11.12
C GLY A 71 -1.51 4.97 10.04
N THR A 72 -2.54 4.72 9.24
CA THR A 72 -2.94 5.58 8.11
C THR A 72 -4.36 6.11 8.31
N PRO A 73 -4.79 7.16 7.59
CA PRO A 73 -6.17 7.65 7.67
C PRO A 73 -7.25 6.61 7.30
N LEU A 74 -6.86 5.50 6.65
CA LEU A 74 -7.77 4.40 6.33
C LEU A 74 -8.06 3.50 7.53
N GLU A 75 -7.25 3.54 8.59
CA GLU A 75 -7.45 2.71 9.79
C GLU A 75 -8.78 3.04 10.46
N GLY A 76 -9.65 2.03 10.58
CA GLY A 76 -11.00 2.19 11.15
C GLY A 76 -12.02 2.90 10.25
N ASN A 77 -11.60 3.45 9.11
CA ASN A 77 -12.46 4.20 8.18
C ASN A 77 -12.71 3.47 6.85
N ALA A 78 -11.77 2.62 6.42
CA ALA A 78 -11.90 1.85 5.20
C ALA A 78 -12.58 0.50 5.47
N ASP A 79 -13.55 0.14 4.64
CA ASP A 79 -14.07 -1.22 4.54
C ASP A 79 -13.21 -2.04 3.56
N PHE A 80 -12.91 -3.29 3.92
CA PHE A 80 -11.99 -4.14 3.16
C PHE A 80 -12.46 -4.34 1.72
N GLU A 81 -13.68 -4.85 1.52
CA GLU A 81 -14.18 -5.18 0.18
C GLU A 81 -14.42 -3.91 -0.62
N ARG A 82 -15.00 -2.88 0.00
CA ARG A 82 -15.26 -1.61 -0.68
C ARG A 82 -13.98 -0.92 -1.14
N CYS A 83 -12.95 -0.85 -0.28
CA CYS A 83 -11.72 -0.14 -0.60
C CYS A 83 -10.86 -0.92 -1.60
N THR A 84 -10.80 -2.25 -1.49
CA THR A 84 -10.01 -3.06 -2.44
C THR A 84 -10.62 -3.08 -3.84
N ASN A 85 -11.94 -2.96 -3.98
CA ASN A 85 -12.61 -2.85 -5.29
C ASN A 85 -12.64 -1.42 -5.87
N ASP A 86 -12.36 -0.38 -5.07
CA ASP A 86 -12.18 0.99 -5.58
C ASP A 86 -10.73 1.21 -6.01
N LEU A 87 -10.49 1.51 -7.29
CA LEU A 87 -9.13 1.61 -7.84
C LEU A 87 -8.23 2.59 -7.08
N LYS A 88 -8.76 3.76 -6.67
CA LYS A 88 -7.97 4.79 -5.97
C LYS A 88 -7.66 4.37 -4.53
N CYS A 89 -8.63 3.80 -3.84
CA CYS A 89 -8.45 3.28 -2.49
C CYS A 89 -7.48 2.09 -2.50
N ALA A 90 -7.60 1.18 -3.46
CA ALA A 90 -6.69 0.06 -3.66
C ALA A 90 -5.25 0.51 -3.96
N GLN A 91 -5.04 1.53 -4.81
CA GLN A 91 -3.72 2.13 -5.02
C GLN A 91 -3.13 2.74 -3.73
N SER A 92 -3.99 3.34 -2.89
CA SER A 92 -3.56 3.84 -1.58
C SER A 92 -3.14 2.71 -0.65
N LEU A 93 -3.86 1.57 -0.67
CA LEU A 93 -3.47 0.37 0.09
C LEU A 93 -2.11 -0.17 -0.39
N VAL A 94 -1.92 -0.29 -1.71
CA VAL A 94 -0.63 -0.73 -2.28
C VAL A 94 0.49 0.22 -1.87
N THR A 95 0.27 1.53 -1.97
CA THR A 95 1.26 2.55 -1.54
C THR A 95 1.64 2.39 -0.08
N ASN A 96 0.67 2.29 0.82
CA ASN A 96 0.91 2.16 2.25
C ASN A 96 1.63 0.85 2.60
N TYR A 97 1.30 -0.23 1.89
CA TYR A 97 1.98 -1.50 2.07
C TYR A 97 3.44 -1.44 1.62
N MET A 98 3.73 -0.77 0.49
CA MET A 98 5.11 -0.55 0.04
C MET A 98 5.88 0.39 0.97
N ILE A 99 5.24 1.42 1.54
CA ILE A 99 5.88 2.25 2.58
C ILE A 99 6.36 1.39 3.76
N ARG A 100 5.63 0.33 4.10
CA ARG A 100 5.99 -0.57 5.20
C ARG A 100 7.02 -1.63 4.81
N TYR A 101 6.93 -2.18 3.60
CA TYR A 101 7.62 -3.42 3.24
C TYR A 101 8.54 -3.33 2.02
N ALA A 102 8.69 -2.17 1.38
CA ALA A 102 9.61 -1.99 0.28
C ALA A 102 11.03 -2.40 0.69
N GLN A 103 11.57 -3.37 -0.05
CA GLN A 103 12.92 -3.90 0.12
C GLN A 103 13.34 -4.60 -1.17
N ASP A 104 14.64 -4.78 -1.34
CA ASP A 104 15.21 -5.57 -2.44
C ASP A 104 14.94 -7.08 -2.20
N CYS A 105 14.08 -7.62 -3.06
CA CYS A 105 13.57 -8.98 -3.02
C CYS A 105 14.29 -9.90 -4.00
N ASN A 106 14.72 -9.38 -5.15
CA ASN A 106 15.42 -10.15 -6.18
C ASN A 106 16.96 -10.18 -5.98
N GLY A 107 17.50 -9.32 -5.12
CA GLY A 107 18.91 -9.22 -4.75
C GLY A 107 19.76 -8.44 -5.75
N ASP A 108 19.18 -7.57 -6.58
CA ASP A 108 19.91 -6.80 -7.61
C ASP A 108 20.48 -5.46 -7.10
N GLY A 109 20.20 -5.11 -5.84
CA GLY A 109 20.69 -3.88 -5.20
C GLY A 109 19.81 -2.65 -5.45
N VAL A 110 18.69 -2.80 -6.16
CA VAL A 110 17.67 -1.77 -6.37
C VAL A 110 16.37 -2.21 -5.71
N THR A 111 15.51 -1.26 -5.34
CA THR A 111 14.14 -1.56 -4.92
C THR A 111 13.20 -0.95 -5.94
N ASP A 112 12.63 -1.76 -6.83
CA ASP A 112 11.84 -1.30 -7.96
C ASP A 112 10.49 -2.04 -8.11
N CYS A 113 9.86 -1.89 -9.28
CA CYS A 113 8.55 -2.48 -9.51
C CYS A 113 8.55 -4.02 -9.50
N LEU A 114 9.66 -4.66 -9.87
CA LEU A 114 9.79 -6.11 -9.79
C LEU A 114 9.71 -6.54 -8.32
N ASP A 115 10.42 -5.85 -7.42
CA ASP A 115 10.35 -6.11 -5.98
C ASP A 115 8.95 -5.84 -5.42
N PHE A 116 8.30 -4.75 -5.83
CA PHE A 116 6.92 -4.45 -5.39
C PHE A 116 5.93 -5.53 -5.84
N GLY A 117 6.15 -6.14 -7.01
CA GLY A 117 5.38 -7.29 -7.45
C GLY A 117 5.65 -8.54 -6.60
N MET A 118 6.92 -8.82 -6.28
CA MET A 118 7.30 -9.91 -5.38
C MET A 118 6.71 -9.72 -3.97
N ILE A 119 6.75 -8.49 -3.43
CA ILE A 119 6.11 -8.11 -2.16
C ILE A 119 4.60 -8.27 -2.22
N SER A 120 3.97 -7.86 -3.32
CA SER A 120 2.52 -7.96 -3.48
C SER A 120 2.03 -9.40 -3.52
N TYR A 121 2.80 -10.29 -4.16
CA TYR A 121 2.45 -11.70 -4.32
C TYR A 121 2.82 -12.55 -3.10
N ASN A 122 4.07 -12.45 -2.62
CA ASN A 122 4.60 -13.30 -1.55
C ASN A 122 4.31 -12.74 -0.14
N GLY A 123 3.95 -11.45 -0.05
CA GLY A 123 3.87 -10.71 1.20
C GLY A 123 5.18 -10.00 1.55
N GLY A 124 5.06 -8.92 2.32
CA GLY A 124 6.18 -8.04 2.66
C GLY A 124 7.36 -8.71 3.34
N PRO A 125 7.18 -9.37 4.50
CA PRO A 125 8.30 -9.89 5.29
C PRO A 125 9.19 -10.94 4.59
N ASP A 126 8.62 -11.72 3.67
CA ASP A 126 9.28 -12.87 3.04
C ASP A 126 9.08 -12.84 1.51
N CYS A 127 9.47 -11.73 0.89
CA CYS A 127 9.20 -11.50 -0.53
C CYS A 127 10.07 -12.32 -1.49
N ARG A 128 11.12 -12.99 -1.01
CA ARG A 128 12.17 -13.64 -1.82
C ARG A 128 11.78 -15.00 -2.41
N HIS A 129 10.53 -15.43 -2.21
CA HIS A 129 10.05 -16.68 -2.78
C HIS A 129 9.92 -16.59 -4.30
N SER A 130 10.33 -17.65 -4.99
CA SER A 130 10.15 -17.75 -6.44
C SER A 130 8.68 -17.70 -6.84
N LEU A 131 8.40 -16.98 -7.92
CA LEU A 131 7.09 -16.91 -8.56
C LEU A 131 6.82 -18.10 -9.51
N ASN A 132 7.65 -19.13 -9.57
CA ASN A 132 7.43 -20.30 -10.46
C ASN A 132 6.92 -21.56 -9.74
N LYS A 133 6.36 -21.43 -8.53
CA LYS A 133 5.91 -22.57 -7.71
C LYS A 133 4.58 -23.18 -8.16
N THR A 134 3.66 -22.39 -8.69
CA THR A 134 2.33 -22.84 -9.14
C THR A 134 1.99 -22.23 -10.51
N ASN A 135 0.95 -22.74 -11.17
CA ASN A 135 0.47 -22.14 -12.42
C ASN A 135 0.02 -20.68 -12.22
N TYR A 136 -0.57 -20.37 -11.07
CA TYR A 136 -1.00 -19.00 -10.75
C TYR A 136 0.20 -18.08 -10.49
N SER A 137 1.17 -18.53 -9.68
CA SER A 137 2.38 -17.75 -9.42
C SER A 137 3.15 -17.51 -10.71
N LEU A 138 3.25 -18.53 -11.56
CA LEU A 138 3.99 -18.46 -12.83
C LEU A 138 3.32 -17.48 -13.78
N LEU A 139 1.98 -17.50 -13.87
CA LEU A 139 1.23 -16.54 -14.66
C LEU A 139 1.41 -15.11 -14.14
N TYR A 140 1.32 -14.91 -12.82
CA TYR A 140 1.57 -13.62 -12.18
C TYR A 140 2.98 -13.11 -12.50
N GLY A 141 3.99 -13.96 -12.29
CA GLY A 141 5.40 -13.65 -12.54
C GLY A 141 5.67 -13.29 -13.99
N ASN A 142 5.14 -14.07 -14.95
CA ASN A 142 5.31 -13.80 -16.39
C ASN A 142 4.72 -12.45 -16.81
N ARG A 143 3.56 -12.08 -16.26
CA ARG A 143 2.96 -10.77 -16.51
C ARG A 143 3.80 -9.66 -15.91
N LEU A 144 4.26 -9.83 -14.67
CA LEU A 144 5.09 -8.87 -13.96
C LEU A 144 6.38 -8.59 -14.73
N VAL A 145 7.19 -9.61 -15.05
CA VAL A 145 8.45 -9.42 -15.80
C VAL A 145 8.20 -8.80 -17.18
N GLY A 146 7.08 -9.16 -17.82
CA GLY A 146 6.70 -8.65 -19.13
C GLY A 146 6.44 -7.13 -19.15
N CYS A 147 6.01 -6.53 -18.05
CA CYS A 147 5.81 -5.08 -17.94
C CYS A 147 6.91 -4.33 -17.20
N THR A 148 7.80 -5.02 -16.45
CA THR A 148 8.98 -4.40 -15.83
C THR A 148 10.23 -4.43 -16.73
N GLY A 149 10.17 -5.08 -17.90
CA GLY A 149 11.31 -5.17 -18.82
C GLY A 149 12.43 -6.11 -18.33
N HIS A 150 12.15 -6.94 -17.33
CA HIS A 150 13.07 -7.97 -16.83
C HIS A 150 12.94 -9.26 -17.64
N ALA A 151 14.01 -10.05 -17.73
CA ALA A 151 13.94 -11.38 -18.34
C ALA A 151 13.15 -12.35 -17.44
N SER A 152 12.37 -13.25 -18.05
CA SER A 152 11.61 -14.28 -17.33
C SER A 152 12.52 -15.25 -16.57
N PHE A 153 12.03 -15.73 -15.42
CA PHE A 153 12.68 -16.73 -14.56
C PHE A 153 12.73 -18.14 -15.17
#